data_AF-A0A3C0QVP1-F1
#
_entry.id   AF-A0A3C0QVP1-F1
#
_cell.length_a   1.000
_cell.length_b   1.000
_cell.length_c   1.000
_cell.angle_alpha   90.00
_cell.angle_beta   90.00
_cell.angle_gamma   90.00
#
_symmetry.space_group_name_H-M   'P 1'
#
loop_
_entity.id
_entity.type
_entity.pdbx_description
1 polymer ?
#
loop_
_entity_poly.entity_id
_entity_poly.type
_entity_poly.pdbx_seq_one_letter_code
_entity_poly.pdbx_strand_id
1 'polypeptide(L)'
;MILQRLKPRKALNKAFLKVKPNRTEIDGFKTNLIALLDRTNDTESEEFHKNLVSDFLKDTYYKQNHFINTKGRNDLVIHNGINANTTVGVILEAKKPTNKVEMLSTDNINKKAFQELVLYYLRERKTQKNLEVKHLVATNINEWFIFDATLFDKLFAQNINLVKQFNDFEGGR
;
A
#
# COMPACT_ATOMS: atom_id res chain seq x y z
N MET A 1 10.03 20.41 10.66
CA MET A 1 9.81 19.19 11.48
C MET A 1 11.00 18.28 11.25
N ILE A 2 11.72 17.86 12.30
CA ILE A 2 12.85 16.92 12.15
C ILE A 2 12.28 15.50 12.14
N LEU A 3 12.42 14.78 11.02
CA LEU A 3 11.99 13.39 10.92
C LEU A 3 12.92 12.52 11.77
N GLN A 4 12.39 11.92 12.84
CA GLN A 4 13.15 10.96 13.64
C GLN A 4 13.18 9.59 12.96
N ARG A 5 14.28 9.29 12.26
CA ARG A 5 14.47 8.00 11.59
C ARG A 5 14.78 6.91 12.62
N LEU A 6 13.94 5.87 12.66
CA LEU A 6 14.13 4.70 13.51
C LEU A 6 14.82 3.57 12.73
N LYS A 7 15.76 2.86 13.37
CA LYS A 7 16.30 1.61 12.82
C LYS A 7 15.21 0.53 12.82
N PRO A 8 15.23 -0.45 11.89
CA PRO A 8 14.20 -1.51 11.81
C PRO A 8 13.91 -2.20 13.15
N ARG A 9 14.94 -2.54 13.92
CA ARG A 9 14.79 -3.17 15.26
C ARG A 9 13.95 -2.35 16.25
N LYS A 10 13.92 -1.01 16.10
CA LYS A 10 13.11 -0.11 16.93
C LYS A 10 11.72 0.15 16.35
N ALA A 11 11.58 0.08 15.03
CA ALA A 11 10.33 0.36 14.32
C ALA A 11 9.37 -0.83 14.30
N LEU A 12 9.89 -2.06 14.26
CA LEU A 12 9.07 -3.27 14.22
C LEU A 12 8.34 -3.51 15.55
N ASN A 13 7.10 -3.98 15.46
CA ASN A 13 6.38 -4.48 16.63
C ASN A 13 7.18 -5.61 17.29
N LYS A 14 7.38 -5.53 18.62
CA LYS A 14 8.16 -6.51 19.41
C LYS A 14 7.65 -7.95 19.26
N ALA A 15 6.38 -8.15 18.88
CA ALA A 15 5.84 -9.46 18.58
C ALA A 15 6.57 -10.15 17.41
N PHE A 16 6.98 -9.40 16.37
CA PHE A 16 7.73 -9.96 15.24
C PHE A 16 9.12 -10.46 15.64
N LEU A 17 9.71 -9.92 16.70
CA LEU A 17 11.00 -10.40 17.22
C LEU A 17 10.90 -11.79 17.86
N LYS A 18 9.68 -12.25 18.17
CA LYS A 18 9.42 -13.58 18.73
C LYS A 18 9.13 -14.63 17.66
N VAL A 19 8.89 -14.20 16.42
CA VAL A 19 8.63 -15.11 15.30
C VAL A 19 9.96 -15.41 14.63
N LYS A 20 10.37 -16.69 14.66
CA LYS A 20 11.58 -17.12 13.97
C LYS A 20 11.27 -17.27 12.48
N PRO A 21 11.92 -16.52 11.58
CA PRO A 21 11.68 -16.68 10.15
C PRO A 21 12.16 -18.06 9.70
N ASN A 22 11.34 -18.74 8.88
CA ASN A 22 11.72 -20.03 8.31
C ASN A 22 12.71 -19.82 7.15
N ARG A 23 13.69 -20.71 7.03
CA ARG A 23 14.67 -20.65 5.93
C ARG A 23 13.99 -20.74 4.56
N THR A 24 13.00 -21.62 4.43
CA THR A 24 12.24 -21.77 3.18
C THR A 24 11.47 -20.50 2.82
N GLU A 25 10.92 -19.79 3.80
CA GLU A 25 10.22 -18.51 3.56
C GLU A 25 11.20 -17.41 3.13
N ILE A 26 12.38 -17.35 3.76
CA ILE A 26 13.45 -16.40 3.39
C ILE A 26 13.92 -16.67 1.96
N ASP A 27 14.19 -17.93 1.62
CA ASP A 27 14.69 -18.30 0.29
C ASP A 27 13.60 -18.06 -0.78
N GLY A 28 12.32 -18.34 -0.47
CA GLY A 28 11.19 -18.01 -1.34
C GLY A 28 11.03 -16.51 -1.57
N PHE A 29 11.07 -15.71 -0.51
CA PHE A 29 11.07 -14.24 -0.61
C PHE A 29 12.22 -13.74 -1.48
N LYS A 30 13.43 -14.24 -1.25
CA LYS A 30 14.62 -13.85 -2.01
C LYS A 30 14.46 -14.16 -3.49
N THR A 31 14.01 -15.37 -3.83
CA THR A 31 13.79 -15.77 -5.23
C THR A 31 12.78 -14.85 -5.92
N ASN A 32 11.64 -14.59 -5.27
CA ASN A 32 10.61 -13.73 -5.85
C ASN A 32 11.03 -12.26 -5.93
N LEU A 33 11.81 -11.78 -4.97
CA LEU A 33 12.36 -10.41 -4.99
C LEU A 33 13.36 -10.25 -6.14
N ILE A 34 14.25 -11.21 -6.34
CA ILE A 34 15.18 -11.21 -7.48
C ILE A 34 14.39 -11.18 -8.79
N ALA A 35 13.36 -12.03 -8.93
CA ALA A 35 12.52 -12.05 -10.12
C ALA A 35 11.78 -10.72 -10.38
N LEU A 36 11.31 -10.04 -9.33
CA LEU A 36 10.72 -8.70 -9.44
C LEU A 36 11.74 -7.69 -9.97
N LEU A 37 12.93 -7.66 -9.38
CA LEU A 37 14.00 -6.71 -9.75
C LEU A 37 14.51 -6.97 -11.17
N ASP A 38 14.75 -8.23 -11.55
CA ASP A 38 15.25 -8.59 -12.88
C ASP A 38 14.26 -8.24 -14.01
N ARG A 39 12.96 -8.22 -13.71
CA ARG A 39 11.89 -7.87 -14.67
C ARG A 39 11.55 -6.38 -14.69
N THR A 40 12.03 -5.61 -13.73
CA THR A 40 11.77 -4.17 -13.66
C THR A 40 12.46 -3.47 -14.84
N ASN A 41 11.74 -2.60 -15.54
CA ASN A 41 12.26 -1.93 -16.74
C ASN A 41 11.79 -0.47 -16.81
N ASP A 42 12.73 0.47 -16.68
CA ASP A 42 12.45 1.91 -16.64
C ASP A 42 11.72 2.48 -17.87
N THR A 43 11.76 1.77 -19.02
CA THR A 43 11.05 2.18 -20.24
C THR A 43 9.58 1.76 -20.26
N GLU A 44 9.19 0.84 -19.38
CA GLU A 44 7.84 0.29 -19.35
C GLU A 44 6.84 1.18 -18.60
N SER A 45 5.56 0.92 -18.87
CA SER A 45 4.45 1.66 -18.28
C SER A 45 4.29 1.45 -16.78
N GLU A 46 3.54 2.34 -16.12
CA GLU A 46 3.13 2.14 -14.72
C GLU A 46 2.29 0.87 -14.54
N GLU A 47 1.41 0.57 -15.51
CA GLU A 47 0.59 -0.65 -15.53
C GLU A 47 1.45 -1.92 -15.55
N PHE A 48 2.53 -1.93 -16.32
CA PHE A 48 3.48 -3.05 -16.36
C PHE A 48 4.09 -3.31 -14.98
N HIS A 49 4.59 -2.26 -14.32
CA HIS A 49 5.21 -2.38 -13.00
C HIS A 49 4.18 -2.75 -11.91
N LYS A 50 2.95 -2.24 -12.01
CA LYS A 50 1.84 -2.63 -11.13
C LYS A 50 1.59 -4.14 -11.19
N ASN A 51 1.62 -4.73 -12.38
CA ASN A 51 1.46 -6.18 -12.53
C ASN A 51 2.60 -6.95 -11.87
N LEU A 52 3.86 -6.50 -12.02
CA LEU A 52 5.00 -7.12 -11.34
C LEU A 52 4.87 -7.07 -9.81
N VAL A 53 4.40 -5.96 -9.25
CA VAL A 53 4.13 -5.83 -7.81
C VAL A 53 3.03 -6.81 -7.37
N SER A 54 1.95 -6.94 -8.15
CA SER A 54 0.86 -7.87 -7.89
C SER A 54 1.36 -9.32 -7.86
N ASP A 55 2.13 -9.73 -8.86
CA ASP A 55 2.69 -11.08 -8.98
C ASP A 55 3.66 -11.38 -7.83
N PHE A 56 4.56 -10.44 -7.52
CA PHE A 56 5.47 -10.56 -6.39
C PHE A 56 4.73 -10.82 -5.08
N LEU A 57 3.69 -10.03 -4.77
CA LEU A 57 2.92 -10.20 -3.54
C LEU A 57 2.17 -11.53 -3.50
N LYS A 58 1.53 -11.91 -4.63
CA LYS A 58 0.81 -13.19 -4.76
C LYS A 58 1.75 -14.37 -4.52
N ASP A 59 2.82 -14.47 -5.31
CA ASP A 59 3.70 -15.63 -5.32
C ASP A 59 4.55 -15.73 -4.05
N THR A 60 4.73 -14.62 -3.31
CA THR A 60 5.52 -14.63 -2.07
C THR A 60 4.69 -15.01 -0.85
N TYR A 61 3.50 -14.45 -0.67
CA TYR A 61 2.75 -14.62 0.59
C TYR A 61 1.23 -14.80 0.43
N TYR A 62 0.61 -14.18 -0.58
CA TYR A 62 -0.81 -13.88 -0.50
C TYR A 62 -1.71 -14.80 -1.33
N LYS A 63 -1.19 -15.46 -2.37
CA LYS A 63 -1.99 -16.18 -3.38
C LYS A 63 -2.98 -17.21 -2.84
N GLN A 64 -2.63 -17.90 -1.75
CA GLN A 64 -3.46 -18.99 -1.21
C GLN A 64 -4.63 -18.50 -0.35
N ASN A 65 -4.48 -17.35 0.31
CA ASN A 65 -5.41 -16.90 1.36
C ASN A 65 -6.05 -15.53 1.08
N HIS A 66 -5.55 -14.81 0.08
CA HIS A 66 -5.95 -13.44 -0.21
C HIS A 66 -6.14 -13.21 -1.71
N PHE A 67 -7.12 -12.37 -2.04
CA PHE A 67 -7.32 -11.88 -3.39
C PHE A 67 -6.60 -10.54 -3.57
N ILE A 68 -5.79 -10.43 -4.63
CA ILE A 68 -5.08 -9.20 -5.01
C ILE A 68 -5.48 -8.81 -6.43
N ASN A 69 -6.11 -7.64 -6.58
CA ASN A 69 -6.50 -7.08 -7.87
C ASN A 69 -6.72 -5.56 -7.78
N THR A 70 -7.01 -4.92 -8.92
CA THR A 70 -7.58 -3.57 -8.97
C THR A 70 -8.96 -3.54 -8.29
N LYS A 71 -9.34 -2.37 -7.77
CA LYS A 71 -10.70 -2.14 -7.25
C LYS A 71 -11.15 -0.73 -7.60
N GLY A 72 -12.06 -0.62 -8.57
CA GLY A 72 -12.47 0.68 -9.10
C GLY A 72 -11.27 1.41 -9.72
N ARG A 73 -10.92 2.57 -9.16
CA ARG A 73 -9.74 3.36 -9.59
C ARG A 73 -8.47 3.07 -8.78
N ASN A 74 -8.54 2.25 -7.75
CA ASN A 74 -7.37 1.87 -6.98
C ASN A 74 -6.49 0.94 -7.82
N ASP A 75 -5.19 1.18 -7.82
CA ASP A 75 -4.20 0.33 -8.51
C ASP A 75 -4.29 -1.12 -8.04
N LEU A 76 -4.07 -1.36 -6.75
CA LEU A 76 -4.14 -2.69 -6.15
C LEU A 76 -4.76 -2.62 -4.76
N VAL A 77 -5.50 -3.67 -4.42
CA VAL A 77 -5.94 -3.94 -3.04
C VAL A 77 -5.64 -5.38 -2.68
N ILE A 78 -5.35 -5.64 -1.40
CA ILE A 78 -5.32 -6.99 -0.83
C ILE A 78 -6.59 -7.16 0.00
N HIS A 79 -7.43 -8.10 -0.40
CA HIS A 79 -8.64 -8.45 0.32
C HIS A 79 -8.33 -9.37 1.52
N ASN A 80 -9.13 -9.30 2.58
CA ASN A 80 -8.96 -10.12 3.79
C ASN A 80 -9.28 -11.62 3.57
N GLY A 81 -9.87 -12.00 2.43
CA GLY A 81 -10.04 -13.39 2.03
C GLY A 81 -9.75 -13.63 0.55
N ILE A 82 -10.01 -14.86 0.08
CA ILE A 82 -9.66 -15.35 -1.26
C ILE A 82 -10.51 -14.79 -2.41
N ASN A 83 -11.53 -13.97 -2.11
CA ASN A 83 -12.50 -13.45 -3.09
C ASN A 83 -12.61 -11.93 -3.00
N ALA A 84 -12.92 -11.29 -4.14
CA ALA A 84 -13.13 -9.84 -4.27
C ALA A 84 -14.28 -9.27 -3.42
N ASN A 85 -15.20 -10.12 -2.96
CA ASN A 85 -16.34 -9.71 -2.15
C ASN A 85 -15.99 -9.53 -0.67
N THR A 86 -14.80 -9.98 -0.25
CA THR A 86 -14.33 -9.76 1.12
C THR A 86 -13.80 -8.34 1.31
N THR A 87 -13.71 -7.87 2.54
CA THR A 87 -13.27 -6.50 2.84
C THR A 87 -11.82 -6.27 2.41
N VAL A 88 -11.50 -5.02 2.05
CA VAL A 88 -10.12 -4.63 1.74
C VAL A 88 -9.34 -4.51 3.04
N GLY A 89 -8.22 -5.23 3.14
CA GLY A 89 -7.29 -5.17 4.25
C GLY A 89 -6.07 -4.27 3.97
N VAL A 90 -5.63 -4.17 2.71
CA VAL A 90 -4.52 -3.30 2.30
C VAL A 90 -4.86 -2.56 1.02
N ILE A 91 -4.57 -1.26 0.98
CA ILE A 91 -4.63 -0.44 -0.24
C ILE A 91 -3.20 -0.21 -0.74
N LEU A 92 -2.96 -0.40 -2.03
CA LEU A 92 -1.66 -0.21 -2.66
C LEU A 92 -1.76 0.75 -3.84
N GLU A 93 -0.82 1.69 -3.89
CA GLU A 93 -0.59 2.61 -5.00
C GLU A 93 0.79 2.35 -5.59
N ALA A 94 0.85 2.01 -6.88
CA ALA A 94 2.09 1.64 -7.54
C ALA A 94 2.48 2.71 -8.55
N LYS A 95 3.70 3.24 -8.44
CA LYS A 95 4.28 4.14 -9.44
C LYS A 95 5.38 3.44 -10.22
N LYS A 96 5.63 3.86 -11.46
CA LYS A 96 6.83 3.38 -12.17
C LYS A 96 8.10 3.85 -11.43
N PRO A 97 9.22 3.09 -11.47
CA PRO A 97 10.46 3.42 -10.76
C PRO A 97 10.97 4.84 -11.01
N THR A 98 10.83 5.34 -12.24
CA THR A 98 11.32 6.65 -12.68
C THR A 98 10.39 7.82 -12.30
N ASN A 99 9.17 7.58 -11.81
CA ASN A 99 8.17 8.62 -11.52
C ASN A 99 8.41 9.30 -10.17
N LYS A 100 9.52 10.04 -10.05
CA LYS A 100 9.86 10.81 -8.84
C LYS A 100 8.96 12.04 -8.61
N VAL A 101 8.17 12.43 -9.60
CA VAL A 101 7.29 13.59 -9.51
C VAL A 101 6.06 13.26 -8.66
N GLU A 102 5.44 12.11 -8.92
CA GLU A 102 4.22 11.65 -8.25
C GLU A 102 4.48 10.73 -7.05
N MET A 103 5.63 10.04 -7.03
CA MET A 103 6.05 9.21 -5.90
C MET A 103 6.46 10.08 -4.70
N LEU A 104 6.04 9.67 -3.52
CA LEU A 104 6.43 10.27 -2.25
C LEU A 104 7.89 9.97 -1.86
N SER A 105 8.49 10.83 -1.04
CA SER A 105 9.83 10.64 -0.48
C SER A 105 9.86 10.92 1.02
N THR A 106 10.96 10.58 1.69
CA THR A 106 11.13 10.88 3.13
C THR A 106 11.15 12.38 3.45
N ASP A 107 11.46 13.21 2.46
CA ASP A 107 11.57 14.66 2.61
C ASP A 107 10.27 15.37 2.17
N ASN A 108 9.48 14.73 1.32
CA ASN A 108 8.17 15.24 0.91
C ASN A 108 7.17 14.11 0.66
N ILE A 109 6.28 13.91 1.64
CA ILE A 109 5.22 12.90 1.54
C ILE A 109 4.00 13.39 0.75
N ASN A 110 3.77 14.71 0.63
CA ASN A 110 2.55 15.26 0.03
C ASN A 110 2.67 15.28 -1.50
N LYS A 111 2.61 14.09 -2.07
CA LYS A 111 2.69 13.79 -3.50
C LYS A 111 1.44 13.07 -3.94
N LYS A 112 1.24 12.95 -5.26
CA LYS A 112 0.04 12.36 -5.85
C LYS A 112 -0.24 10.96 -5.30
N ALA A 113 0.76 10.08 -5.23
CA ALA A 113 0.58 8.73 -4.70
C ALA A 113 0.06 8.73 -3.25
N PHE A 114 0.52 9.66 -2.40
CA PHE A 114 0.01 9.79 -1.03
C PHE A 114 -1.41 10.35 -0.99
N GLN A 115 -1.73 11.32 -1.83
CA GLN A 115 -3.08 11.88 -1.94
C GLN A 115 -4.09 10.83 -2.45
N GLU A 116 -3.68 9.98 -3.40
CA GLU A 116 -4.42 8.83 -3.88
C GLU A 116 -4.70 7.84 -2.73
N LEU A 117 -3.69 7.50 -1.92
CA LEU A 117 -3.90 6.68 -0.72
C LEU A 117 -4.90 7.31 0.27
N VAL A 118 -4.83 8.62 0.53
CA VAL A 118 -5.79 9.30 1.42
C VAL A 118 -7.20 9.24 0.84
N LEU A 119 -7.36 9.52 -0.46
CA LEU A 119 -8.65 9.44 -1.14
C LEU A 119 -9.24 8.03 -1.06
N TYR A 120 -8.46 7.01 -1.39
CA TYR A 120 -8.91 5.62 -1.39
C TYR A 120 -9.23 5.13 0.02
N TYR A 121 -8.45 5.55 1.03
CA TYR A 121 -8.78 5.29 2.43
C TYR A 121 -10.13 5.87 2.81
N LEU A 122 -10.38 7.15 2.48
CA LEU A 122 -11.64 7.82 2.81
C LEU A 122 -12.83 7.15 2.12
N ARG A 123 -12.69 6.68 0.88
CA ARG A 123 -13.73 5.90 0.19
C ARG A 123 -14.04 4.58 0.91
N GLU A 124 -13.03 3.81 1.29
CA GLU A 124 -13.24 2.59 2.09
C GLU A 124 -13.94 2.91 3.42
N ARG A 125 -13.41 3.89 4.17
CA ARG A 125 -13.85 4.19 5.53
C ARG A 125 -15.21 4.90 5.60
N LYS A 126 -15.44 5.90 4.73
CA LYS A 126 -16.62 6.79 4.79
C LYS A 126 -17.74 6.35 3.87
N THR A 127 -17.43 5.86 2.67
CA THR A 127 -18.45 5.43 1.70
C THR A 127 -18.81 3.97 1.92
N GLN A 128 -17.82 3.08 1.92
CA GLN A 128 -18.05 1.63 2.04
C GLN A 128 -18.19 1.14 3.49
N LYS A 129 -17.95 2.02 4.48
CA LYS A 129 -17.99 1.70 5.92
C LYS A 129 -17.05 0.55 6.31
N ASN A 130 -15.98 0.34 5.54
CA ASN A 130 -14.98 -0.68 5.82
C ASN A 130 -14.12 -0.25 7.02
N LEU A 131 -14.15 -1.05 8.10
CA LEU A 131 -13.35 -0.82 9.31
C LEU A 131 -12.10 -1.70 9.37
N GLU A 132 -11.89 -2.56 8.37
CA GLU A 132 -10.89 -3.63 8.40
C GLU A 132 -9.63 -3.34 7.57
N VAL A 133 -9.49 -2.13 7.03
CA VAL A 133 -8.24 -1.68 6.41
C VAL A 133 -7.16 -1.61 7.49
N LYS A 134 -6.06 -2.33 7.29
CA LYS A 134 -4.92 -2.42 8.22
C LYS A 134 -3.77 -1.52 7.79
N HIS A 135 -3.46 -1.53 6.49
CA HIS A 135 -2.31 -0.80 5.94
C HIS A 135 -2.61 -0.12 4.62
N LEU A 136 -1.88 0.96 4.36
CA LEU A 136 -1.79 1.61 3.06
C LEU A 136 -0.35 1.62 2.60
N VAL A 137 -0.11 1.34 1.33
CA VAL A 137 1.23 1.20 0.78
C VAL A 137 1.37 2.03 -0.49
N ALA A 138 2.44 2.79 -0.60
CA ALA A 138 2.88 3.36 -1.87
C ALA A 138 4.25 2.80 -2.21
N THR A 139 4.44 2.37 -3.46
CA THR A 139 5.71 1.80 -3.92
C THR A 139 6.04 2.16 -5.35
N ASN A 140 7.34 2.28 -5.64
CA ASN A 140 7.89 2.33 -6.98
C ASN A 140 8.83 1.13 -7.24
N ILE A 141 8.56 0.00 -6.57
CA ILE A 141 9.39 -1.23 -6.47
C ILE A 141 10.63 -1.02 -5.61
N ASN A 142 11.39 0.05 -5.84
CA ASN A 142 12.64 0.34 -5.13
C ASN A 142 12.41 0.85 -3.71
N GLU A 143 11.36 1.65 -3.52
CA GLU A 143 10.98 2.24 -2.25
C GLU A 143 9.57 1.76 -1.86
N TRP A 144 9.38 1.48 -0.57
CA TRP A 144 8.13 1.02 0.00
C TRP A 144 7.77 1.88 1.21
N PHE A 145 6.68 2.64 1.09
CA PHE A 145 6.11 3.44 2.16
C PHE A 145 4.87 2.73 2.69
N ILE A 146 4.93 2.25 3.93
CA ILE A 146 3.86 1.48 4.56
C ILE A 146 3.31 2.30 5.73
N PHE A 147 2.01 2.57 5.70
CA PHE A 147 1.30 3.35 6.71
C PHE A 147 0.32 2.51 7.50
N ASP A 148 0.26 2.74 8.80
CA ASP A 148 -0.76 2.16 9.68
C ASP A 148 -2.11 2.87 9.44
N ALA A 149 -3.16 2.10 9.13
CA ALA A 149 -4.48 2.65 8.87
C ALA A 149 -5.08 3.36 10.11
N THR A 150 -4.67 2.98 11.33
CA THR A 150 -5.10 3.69 12.55
C THR A 150 -4.64 5.14 12.56
N LEU A 151 -3.45 5.42 12.01
CA LEU A 151 -2.95 6.78 11.86
C LEU A 151 -3.75 7.54 10.79
N PHE A 152 -4.10 6.88 9.69
CA PHE A 152 -4.97 7.45 8.66
C PHE A 152 -6.37 7.76 9.20
N ASP A 153 -6.94 6.90 10.04
CA ASP A 153 -8.21 7.15 10.70
C ASP A 153 -8.14 8.43 11.53
N LYS A 154 -7.15 8.51 12.42
CA LYS A 154 -6.97 9.64 13.33
C LYS A 154 -6.71 10.95 12.59
N LEU A 155 -5.83 10.94 11.59
CA LEU A 155 -5.39 12.18 10.92
C LEU A 155 -6.36 12.65 9.83
N PHE A 156 -7.01 11.72 9.11
CA PHE A 156 -7.82 12.06 7.95
C PHE A 156 -9.31 11.76 8.15
N ALA A 157 -9.68 10.54 8.53
CA ALA A 157 -11.09 10.17 8.63
C ALA A 157 -11.81 10.82 9.82
N GLN A 158 -11.10 11.19 10.89
CA GLN A 158 -11.66 11.92 12.02
C GLN A 158 -11.59 13.45 11.84
N ASN A 159 -10.93 13.94 10.79
CA ASN A 159 -10.88 15.36 10.50
C ASN A 159 -12.19 15.81 9.82
N ILE A 160 -13.04 16.50 10.59
CA ILE A 160 -14.38 16.93 10.14
C ILE A 160 -14.31 17.80 8.88
N ASN A 161 -13.36 18.73 8.82
CA ASN A 161 -13.22 19.64 7.68
C ASN A 161 -12.82 18.90 6.40
N LEU A 162 -11.84 17.99 6.51
CA LEU A 162 -11.42 17.17 5.37
C LEU A 162 -12.55 16.25 4.90
N VAL A 163 -13.26 15.61 5.83
CA VAL A 163 -14.38 14.72 5.50
C VAL A 163 -15.50 15.50 4.81
N LYS A 164 -15.77 16.74 5.22
CA LYS A 164 -16.72 17.61 4.52
C LYS A 164 -16.29 17.86 3.07
N GLN A 165 -15.04 18.27 2.85
CA GLN A 165 -14.49 18.47 1.51
C GLN A 165 -14.54 17.20 0.66
N PHE A 166 -14.23 16.04 1.25
CA PHE A 166 -14.35 14.75 0.58
C PHE A 166 -15.79 14.45 0.15
N ASN A 167 -16.78 14.70 1.02
CA ASN A 167 -18.18 14.47 0.69
C ASN A 167 -18.69 15.42 -0.40
N ASP A 168 -18.25 16.69 -0.39
CA ASP A 168 -18.60 17.66 -1.44
C ASP A 168 -17.98 17.22 -2.79
N PHE A 169 -16.71 16.81 -2.78
CA PHE A 169 -16.01 16.27 -3.97
C PHE A 169 -16.70 15.02 -4.55
N GLU A 170 -17.02 14.04 -3.72
CA GLU A 170 -17.74 12.83 -4.17
C GLU A 170 -19.17 13.15 -4.65
N GLY A 171 -19.76 14.23 -4.16
CA GLY A 171 -21.04 14.78 -4.60
C GLY A 171 -20.97 15.67 -5.85
N GLY A 172 -19.78 15.88 -6.43
CA GLY A 172 -19.57 16.69 -7.64
C GLY A 172 -19.69 18.20 -7.42
N ARG A 173 -19.40 18.69 -6.21
CA ARG A 173 -19.48 20.12 -5.84
C ARG A 173 -18.10 20.75 -5.65
#